data_AF-A0AAW9NW81-F1
#
_entry.id   AF-A0AAW9NW81-F1
#
_cell.length_a   1.000
_cell.length_b   1.000
_cell.length_c   1.000
_cell.angle_alpha   90.00
_cell.angle_beta   90.00
_cell.angle_gamma   90.00
#
_symmetry.space_group_name_H-M   'P 1'
#
loop_
_entity.id
_entity.type
_entity.pdbx_description
1 polymer ?
#
loop_
_entity_poly.entity_id
_entity_poly.type
_entity_poly.pdbx_seq_one_letter_code
_entity_poly.pdbx_strand_id
1 'polypeptide(L)'
;MKQNALLQLHPLTKFYFALFILGVAVIVPGYLFAFALFPILVLISVFAGVAKEFLSVVLKALLSILIIIFIMQMFFYPGEQVLWSWKFLSIKQEGLNYGLILTSRILAIGSAFILFFRMTEVRDFVKALEDIGLPSMGAYVVLSTLQIIPEMKRQANTIMEAQKTRGVETEGSLFVRAKAFIPTLTPLILSSIAGTEERAITLESRAFSAPVKKTSLHKLTKKTIDRVLPFVYIVIFVALLVWRFIL
;
A
#
# COMPACT_ATOMS: atom_id res chain seq x y z
N MET A 1 16.30 -19.05 -3.79
CA MET A 1 15.41 -17.89 -4.03
C MET A 1 15.64 -17.44 -5.47
N LYS A 2 14.65 -17.58 -6.36
CA LYS A 2 14.83 -17.31 -7.80
C LYS A 2 15.30 -15.88 -8.02
N GLN A 3 16.41 -15.73 -8.73
CA GLN A 3 17.07 -14.49 -9.12
C GLN A 3 16.20 -13.71 -10.14
N ASN A 4 15.03 -13.22 -9.72
CA ASN A 4 14.21 -12.39 -10.58
C ASN A 4 14.79 -10.98 -10.60
N ALA A 5 15.32 -10.56 -11.75
CA ALA A 5 15.92 -9.23 -11.95
C ALA A 5 14.98 -8.09 -11.53
N LEU A 6 13.67 -8.27 -11.74
CA LEU A 6 12.62 -7.31 -11.33
C LEU A 6 12.52 -7.14 -9.81
N LEU A 7 12.71 -8.21 -9.03
CA LEU A 7 12.68 -8.13 -7.57
C LEU A 7 13.92 -7.43 -7.01
N GLN A 8 15.04 -7.48 -7.72
CA GLN A 8 16.30 -6.84 -7.32
C GLN A 8 16.37 -5.34 -7.71
N LEU A 9 15.39 -4.81 -8.43
CA LEU A 9 15.34 -3.38 -8.76
C LEU A 9 15.22 -2.54 -7.49
N HIS A 10 15.79 -1.34 -7.54
CA HIS A 10 15.76 -0.42 -6.42
C HIS A 10 14.30 -0.07 -6.04
N PRO A 11 13.95 -0.03 -4.74
CA PRO A 11 12.60 0.28 -4.27
C PRO A 11 12.00 1.54 -4.89
N LEU A 12 12.78 2.61 -5.00
CA LEU A 12 12.34 3.86 -5.64
C LEU A 12 11.99 3.68 -7.11
N THR A 13 12.73 2.86 -7.87
CA THR A 13 12.44 2.62 -9.29
C THR A 13 11.06 1.97 -9.45
N LYS A 14 10.75 0.98 -8.60
CA LYS A 14 9.43 0.32 -8.57
C LYS A 14 8.33 1.29 -8.14
N PHE A 15 8.63 2.20 -7.21
CA PHE A 15 7.69 3.25 -6.77
C PHE A 15 7.40 4.26 -7.87
N TYR A 16 8.43 4.74 -8.58
CA TYR A 16 8.27 5.62 -9.74
C TYR A 16 7.46 4.96 -10.86
N PHE A 17 7.62 3.65 -11.06
CA PHE A 17 6.76 2.90 -11.99
C PHE A 17 5.28 2.92 -11.55
N ALA A 18 4.98 2.74 -10.27
CA ALA A 18 3.60 2.84 -9.76
C ALA A 18 3.03 4.27 -9.92
N LEU A 19 3.84 5.30 -9.65
CA LEU A 19 3.45 6.70 -9.88
C LEU A 19 3.24 7.02 -11.37
N PHE A 20 4.07 6.45 -12.24
CA PHE A 20 3.93 6.57 -13.68
C PHE A 20 2.59 5.98 -14.14
N ILE A 21 2.25 4.77 -13.72
CA ILE A 21 0.94 4.16 -14.04
C ILE A 21 -0.21 5.02 -13.52
N LEU A 22 -0.09 5.57 -12.30
CA LEU A 22 -1.09 6.49 -11.78
C LEU A 22 -1.27 7.71 -12.66
N GLY A 23 -0.17 8.34 -13.05
CA GLY A 23 -0.19 9.52 -13.89
C GLY A 23 -0.81 9.24 -15.27
N VAL A 24 -0.37 8.19 -15.95
CA VAL A 24 -0.87 7.83 -17.28
C VAL A 24 -2.35 7.44 -17.24
N ALA A 25 -2.80 6.69 -16.23
CA ALA A 25 -4.21 6.29 -16.09
C ALA A 25 -5.16 7.50 -15.92
N VAL A 26 -4.67 8.60 -15.35
CA VAL A 26 -5.46 9.83 -15.15
C VAL A 26 -5.43 10.72 -16.39
N ILE A 27 -4.26 10.88 -17.04
CA ILE A 27 -4.07 11.79 -18.18
C ILE A 27 -4.78 11.28 -19.44
N VAL A 28 -4.62 9.99 -19.75
CA VAL A 28 -5.13 9.42 -21.00
C VAL A 28 -6.65 9.31 -20.91
N PRO A 29 -7.40 9.95 -21.83
CA PRO A 29 -8.86 9.84 -21.84
C PRO A 29 -9.29 8.44 -22.30
N GLY A 30 -10.38 7.94 -21.72
CA GLY A 30 -11.00 6.67 -22.10
C GLY A 30 -10.71 5.51 -21.14
N TYR A 31 -11.70 4.63 -20.99
CA TYR A 31 -11.63 3.47 -20.08
C TYR A 31 -10.82 2.30 -20.66
N LEU A 32 -10.76 2.17 -22.00
CA LEU A 32 -10.06 1.09 -22.69
C LEU A 32 -8.58 1.06 -22.35
N PHE A 33 -7.91 2.22 -22.38
CA PHE A 33 -6.49 2.32 -22.08
C PHE A 33 -6.19 1.90 -20.63
N ALA A 34 -6.96 2.42 -19.67
CA ALA A 34 -6.77 2.08 -18.26
C ALA A 34 -7.03 0.59 -17.98
N PHE A 35 -8.03 -0.04 -18.63
CA PHE A 35 -8.23 -1.48 -18.56
C PHE A 35 -7.08 -2.27 -19.21
N ALA A 36 -6.51 -1.78 -20.32
CA ALA A 36 -5.40 -2.43 -21.00
C ALA A 36 -4.10 -2.44 -20.17
N LEU A 37 -3.94 -1.54 -19.20
CA LEU A 37 -2.81 -1.58 -18.26
C LEU A 37 -2.87 -2.79 -17.32
N PHE A 38 -4.06 -3.28 -16.97
CA PHE A 38 -4.21 -4.41 -16.06
C PHE A 38 -3.52 -5.69 -16.53
N PRO A 39 -3.73 -6.21 -17.78
CA PRO A 39 -3.03 -7.40 -18.24
C PRO A 39 -1.51 -7.21 -18.33
N ILE A 40 -1.02 -5.99 -18.59
CA ILE A 40 0.41 -5.66 -18.56
C ILE A 40 0.96 -5.84 -17.13
N LEU A 41 0.24 -5.34 -16.12
CA LEU A 41 0.62 -5.51 -14.70
C LEU A 41 0.57 -6.98 -14.27
N VAL A 42 -0.42 -7.75 -14.76
CA VAL A 42 -0.47 -9.20 -14.54
C VAL A 42 0.77 -9.87 -15.12
N LEU A 43 1.15 -9.54 -16.36
CA LEU A 43 2.34 -10.09 -17.01
C LEU A 43 3.63 -9.78 -16.23
N ILE A 44 3.79 -8.53 -15.78
CA ILE A 44 4.92 -8.13 -14.91
C ILE A 44 4.92 -8.94 -13.61
N SER A 45 3.76 -9.16 -13.00
CA SER A 45 3.63 -9.95 -11.77
C SER A 45 4.04 -11.42 -11.94
N VAL A 46 3.79 -12.00 -13.12
CA VAL A 46 4.21 -13.36 -13.48
C VAL A 46 5.73 -13.42 -13.61
N PHE A 47 6.34 -12.48 -14.34
CA PHE A 47 7.80 -12.40 -14.46
C PHE A 47 8.50 -12.11 -13.12
N ALA A 48 7.85 -11.35 -12.23
CA ALA A 48 8.34 -11.10 -10.89
C ALA A 48 8.16 -12.31 -9.94
N GLY A 49 7.33 -13.30 -10.30
CA GLY A 49 7.07 -14.48 -9.47
C GLY A 49 6.09 -14.26 -8.33
N VAL A 50 5.38 -13.13 -8.30
CA VAL A 50 4.42 -12.73 -7.24
C VAL A 50 2.96 -12.75 -7.70
N ALA A 51 2.69 -13.30 -8.90
CA ALA A 51 1.37 -13.28 -9.53
C ALA A 51 0.25 -13.85 -8.65
N LYS A 52 0.48 -14.97 -7.95
CA LYS A 52 -0.57 -15.61 -7.12
C LYS A 52 -1.05 -14.69 -5.98
N GLU A 53 -0.11 -14.06 -5.29
CA GLU A 53 -0.40 -13.15 -4.18
C GLU A 53 -1.02 -11.85 -4.69
N PHE A 54 -0.46 -11.30 -5.78
CA PHE A 54 -0.98 -10.13 -6.46
C PHE A 54 -2.45 -10.32 -6.90
N LEU A 55 -2.72 -11.39 -7.66
CA LEU A 55 -4.05 -11.65 -8.21
C LEU A 55 -5.06 -11.99 -7.10
N SER A 56 -4.64 -12.67 -6.03
CA SER A 56 -5.53 -12.93 -4.89
C SER A 56 -6.00 -11.65 -4.20
N VAL A 57 -5.15 -10.63 -4.09
CA VAL A 57 -5.54 -9.35 -3.49
C VAL A 57 -6.43 -8.56 -4.44
N VAL A 58 -6.07 -8.52 -5.73
CA VAL A 58 -6.88 -7.85 -6.75
C VAL A 58 -8.28 -8.46 -6.82
N LEU A 59 -8.40 -9.78 -6.91
CA LEU A 59 -9.70 -10.44 -7.06
C LEU A 59 -10.56 -10.36 -5.80
N LYS A 60 -9.98 -10.54 -4.59
CA LYS A 60 -10.78 -10.59 -3.35
C LYS A 60 -11.12 -9.20 -2.81
N ALA A 61 -10.19 -8.26 -2.88
CA ALA A 61 -10.36 -6.94 -2.27
C ALA A 61 -10.71 -5.88 -3.32
N LEU A 62 -9.86 -5.72 -4.34
CA LEU A 62 -10.00 -4.64 -5.31
C LEU A 62 -11.23 -4.82 -6.21
N LEU A 63 -11.45 -6.01 -6.74
CA LEU A 63 -12.56 -6.27 -7.65
C LEU A 63 -13.91 -6.19 -6.93
N SER A 64 -13.98 -6.63 -5.67
CA SER A 64 -15.18 -6.49 -4.82
C SER A 64 -15.59 -5.02 -4.64
N ILE A 65 -14.63 -4.14 -4.32
CA ILE A 65 -14.95 -2.70 -4.17
C ILE A 65 -15.27 -2.04 -5.52
N LEU A 66 -14.62 -2.46 -6.61
CA LEU A 66 -14.86 -1.94 -7.95
C LEU A 66 -16.26 -2.28 -8.46
N ILE A 67 -16.77 -3.49 -8.21
CA ILE A 67 -18.14 -3.86 -8.58
C ILE A 67 -19.14 -2.95 -7.86
N ILE A 68 -18.94 -2.70 -6.56
CA ILE A 68 -19.81 -1.83 -5.78
C ILE A 68 -19.79 -0.40 -6.34
N ILE A 69 -18.60 0.15 -6.60
CA ILE A 69 -18.45 1.48 -7.19
C ILE A 69 -19.10 1.55 -8.58
N PHE A 70 -18.92 0.53 -9.42
CA PHE A 70 -19.50 0.50 -10.76
C PHE A 70 -21.02 0.52 -10.72
N ILE A 71 -21.62 -0.32 -9.88
CA ILE A 71 -23.07 -0.39 -9.68
C ILE A 71 -23.59 0.95 -9.15
N MET A 72 -22.92 1.53 -8.16
CA MET A 72 -23.28 2.85 -7.63
C MET A 72 -23.26 3.92 -8.72
N GLN A 73 -22.23 3.97 -9.56
CA GLN A 73 -22.14 5.04 -10.56
C GLN A 73 -23.12 4.80 -11.72
N MET A 74 -23.38 3.54 -12.06
CA MET A 74 -24.36 3.18 -13.09
C MET A 74 -25.78 3.67 -12.74
N PHE A 75 -26.18 3.59 -11.47
CA PHE A 75 -27.54 3.91 -11.05
C PHE A 75 -27.72 5.34 -10.51
N PHE A 76 -26.71 5.91 -9.85
CA PHE A 76 -26.84 7.17 -9.10
C PHE A 76 -26.14 8.37 -9.73
N TYR A 77 -25.39 8.19 -10.82
CA TYR A 77 -24.72 9.31 -11.47
C TYR A 77 -25.73 10.22 -12.18
N PRO A 78 -25.63 11.55 -12.04
CA PRO A 78 -26.51 12.49 -12.73
C PRO A 78 -26.27 12.41 -14.25
N GLY A 79 -27.35 12.43 -15.02
CA GLY A 79 -27.32 12.26 -16.47
C GLY A 79 -28.73 12.39 -17.05
N GLU A 80 -28.79 12.73 -18.33
CA GLU A 80 -30.03 13.04 -19.04
C GLU A 80 -30.50 11.84 -19.89
N GLN A 81 -29.56 11.05 -20.42
CA GLN A 81 -29.85 9.92 -21.30
C GLN A 81 -30.12 8.63 -20.50
N VAL A 82 -31.40 8.36 -20.26
CA VAL A 82 -31.86 7.13 -19.60
C VAL A 82 -31.92 5.99 -20.62
N LEU A 83 -31.07 4.97 -20.44
CA LEU A 83 -31.08 3.75 -21.27
C LEU A 83 -32.14 2.77 -20.77
N TRP A 84 -32.32 2.68 -19.45
CA TRP A 84 -33.29 1.81 -18.83
C TRP A 84 -33.71 2.39 -17.48
N SER A 85 -35.00 2.35 -17.15
CA SER A 85 -35.50 2.80 -15.86
C SER A 85 -36.48 1.80 -15.28
N TRP A 86 -36.28 1.45 -14.01
CA TRP A 86 -37.23 0.68 -13.23
C TRP A 86 -37.39 1.26 -11.82
N LYS A 87 -38.59 1.78 -11.52
CA LYS A 87 -38.97 2.47 -10.28
C LYS A 87 -37.95 3.56 -9.86
N PHE A 88 -37.03 3.23 -8.96
CA PHE A 88 -36.04 4.14 -8.37
C PHE A 88 -34.63 3.96 -8.97
N LEU A 89 -34.44 2.94 -9.81
CA LEU A 89 -33.16 2.66 -10.47
C LEU A 89 -33.26 3.03 -11.94
N SER A 90 -32.45 4.00 -12.36
CA SER A 90 -32.28 4.34 -13.77
C SER A 90 -30.84 4.10 -14.19
N ILE A 91 -30.62 3.25 -15.18
CA ILE A 91 -29.34 3.10 -15.86
C ILE A 91 -29.24 4.22 -16.88
N LYS A 92 -28.26 5.09 -16.67
CA LYS A 92 -27.98 6.24 -17.55
C LYS A 92 -26.70 6.02 -18.33
N GLN A 93 -26.64 6.50 -19.56
CA GLN A 93 -25.47 6.33 -20.41
C GLN A 93 -24.23 7.03 -19.82
N GLU A 94 -24.42 8.20 -19.23
CA GLU A 94 -23.37 8.97 -18.55
C GLU A 94 -22.86 8.22 -17.31
N GLY A 95 -23.77 7.61 -16.54
CA GLY A 95 -23.40 6.79 -15.37
C GLY A 95 -22.62 5.54 -15.73
N LEU A 96 -22.97 4.89 -16.85
CA LEU A 96 -22.24 3.74 -17.37
C LEU A 96 -20.83 4.15 -17.84
N ASN A 97 -20.73 5.22 -18.65
CA ASN A 97 -19.43 5.72 -19.12
C ASN A 97 -18.54 6.20 -17.97
N TYR A 98 -19.09 6.98 -17.04
CA TYR A 98 -18.35 7.46 -15.88
C TYR A 98 -17.93 6.31 -14.96
N GLY A 99 -18.84 5.35 -14.72
CA GLY A 99 -18.54 4.13 -13.97
C GLY A 99 -17.39 3.34 -14.58
N LEU A 100 -17.39 3.14 -15.90
CA LEU A 100 -16.29 2.45 -16.61
C LEU A 100 -14.97 3.22 -16.51
N ILE A 101 -14.98 4.54 -16.70
CA ILE A 101 -13.77 5.37 -16.59
C ILE A 101 -13.22 5.33 -15.17
N LEU A 102 -14.06 5.48 -14.16
CA LEU A 102 -13.63 5.51 -12.76
C LEU A 102 -13.08 4.15 -12.32
N THR A 103 -13.80 3.07 -12.64
CA THR A 103 -13.42 1.71 -12.21
C THR A 103 -12.17 1.21 -12.93
N SER A 104 -12.00 1.52 -14.22
CA SER A 104 -10.77 1.20 -14.96
C SER A 104 -9.56 1.93 -14.39
N ARG A 105 -9.70 3.22 -14.03
CA ARG A 105 -8.63 4.00 -13.39
C ARG A 105 -8.25 3.43 -12.03
N ILE A 106 -9.23 3.16 -11.17
CA ILE A 106 -8.99 2.58 -9.85
C ILE A 106 -8.37 1.18 -9.99
N LEU A 107 -8.80 0.38 -10.97
CA LEU A 107 -8.19 -0.92 -11.24
C LEU A 107 -6.71 -0.79 -11.62
N ALA A 108 -6.37 0.11 -12.55
CA ALA A 108 -4.98 0.33 -12.98
C ALA A 108 -4.10 0.84 -11.83
N ILE A 109 -4.55 1.89 -11.14
CA ILE A 109 -3.83 2.51 -10.02
C ILE A 109 -3.69 1.52 -8.86
N GLY A 110 -4.80 0.94 -8.42
CA GLY A 110 -4.83 -0.03 -7.33
C GLY A 110 -3.94 -1.23 -7.61
N SER A 111 -4.00 -1.79 -8.82
CA SER A 111 -3.13 -2.89 -9.24
C SER A 111 -1.66 -2.50 -9.22
N ALA A 112 -1.30 -1.30 -9.70
CA ALA A 112 0.10 -0.86 -9.71
C ALA A 112 0.68 -0.75 -8.30
N PHE A 113 -0.07 -0.17 -7.35
CA PHE A 113 0.36 -0.08 -5.95
C PHE A 113 0.36 -1.43 -5.25
N ILE A 114 -0.64 -2.30 -5.48
CA ILE A 114 -0.61 -3.67 -4.94
C ILE A 114 0.63 -4.39 -5.45
N LEU A 115 0.94 -4.31 -6.74
CA LEU A 115 2.13 -4.94 -7.32
C LEU A 115 3.42 -4.36 -6.71
N PHE A 116 3.51 -3.04 -6.52
CA PHE A 116 4.63 -2.40 -5.85
C PHE A 116 4.89 -2.95 -4.44
N PHE A 117 3.85 -3.03 -3.60
CA PHE A 117 3.94 -3.56 -2.23
C PHE A 117 4.19 -5.07 -2.18
N ARG A 118 3.89 -5.81 -3.25
CA ARG A 118 4.24 -7.24 -3.38
C ARG A 118 5.68 -7.46 -3.83
N MET A 119 6.24 -6.55 -4.62
CA MET A 119 7.62 -6.65 -5.11
C MET A 119 8.65 -6.00 -4.18
N THR A 120 8.22 -5.25 -3.16
CA THR A 120 9.10 -4.40 -2.35
C THR A 120 8.77 -4.53 -0.87
N GLU A 121 9.78 -4.84 -0.06
CA GLU A 121 9.65 -4.80 1.39
C GLU A 121 9.53 -3.34 1.87
N VAL A 122 8.62 -3.09 2.81
CA VAL A 122 8.43 -1.73 3.37
C VAL A 122 9.73 -1.22 4.01
N ARG A 123 10.53 -2.11 4.59
CA ARG A 123 11.84 -1.77 5.17
C ARG A 123 12.79 -1.17 4.14
N ASP A 124 12.88 -1.81 2.98
CA ASP A 124 13.73 -1.35 1.88
C ASP A 124 13.21 -0.04 1.29
N PHE A 125 11.89 0.13 1.20
CA PHE A 125 11.31 1.39 0.74
C PHE A 125 11.61 2.56 1.68
N VAL A 126 11.45 2.39 3.00
CA VAL A 126 11.80 3.42 3.98
C VAL A 126 13.29 3.74 3.96
N LYS A 127 14.15 2.71 3.82
CA LYS A 127 15.59 2.92 3.67
C LYS A 127 15.92 3.72 2.40
N ALA A 128 15.25 3.41 1.30
CA ALA A 128 15.36 4.16 0.05
C ALA A 128 14.94 5.63 0.20
N LEU A 129 13.91 5.91 1.01
CA LEU A 129 13.50 7.28 1.35
C LEU A 129 14.54 8.00 2.22
N GLU A 130 15.14 7.30 3.19
CA GLU A 130 16.25 7.82 3.99
C GLU A 130 17.43 8.23 3.10
N ASP A 131 17.76 7.41 2.10
CA ASP A 131 18.87 7.67 1.18
C ASP A 131 18.65 8.86 0.23
N ILE A 132 17.41 9.35 0.08
CA ILE A 132 17.08 10.55 -0.72
C ILE A 132 16.76 11.79 0.12
N GLY A 133 16.87 11.72 1.45
CA GLY A 133 16.77 12.88 2.33
C GLY A 133 15.75 12.79 3.45
N LEU A 134 15.03 11.67 3.62
CA LEU A 134 14.21 11.47 4.82
C LEU A 134 15.12 11.44 6.06
N PRO A 135 14.83 12.22 7.13
CA PRO A 135 15.63 12.18 8.34
C PRO A 135 15.72 10.78 8.92
N SER A 136 16.92 10.36 9.35
CA SER A 136 17.16 9.02 9.91
C SER A 136 16.28 8.71 11.11
N MET A 137 15.91 9.72 11.90
CA MET A 137 14.95 9.59 13.00
C MET A 137 13.54 9.25 12.48
N GLY A 138 13.08 9.91 11.41
CA GLY A 138 11.79 9.60 10.78
C GLY A 138 11.77 8.19 10.18
N ALA A 139 12.85 7.79 9.50
CA ALA A 139 13.02 6.43 8.99
C ALA A 139 13.00 5.40 10.14
N TYR A 140 13.70 5.68 11.25
CA TYR A 140 13.69 4.84 12.44
C TYR A 140 12.28 4.68 13.03
N VAL A 141 11.55 5.78 13.22
CA VAL A 141 10.18 5.75 13.78
C VAL A 141 9.30 4.82 12.95
N VAL A 142 9.25 4.99 11.62
CA VAL A 142 8.43 4.14 10.75
C VAL A 142 8.83 2.67 10.86
N LEU A 143 10.13 2.35 10.78
CA LEU A 143 10.62 0.98 10.87
C LEU A 143 10.36 0.34 12.24
N SER A 144 10.55 1.11 13.32
CA SER A 144 10.28 0.65 14.68
C SER A 144 8.81 0.35 14.88
N THR A 145 7.90 1.20 14.41
CA THR A 145 6.45 0.98 14.52
C THR A 145 6.04 -0.32 13.83
N LEU A 146 6.58 -0.61 12.64
CA LEU A 146 6.30 -1.86 11.94
C LEU A 146 6.79 -3.10 12.70
N GLN A 147 7.91 -2.99 13.42
CA GLN A 147 8.46 -4.07 14.25
C GLN A 147 7.73 -4.21 15.60
N ILE A 148 7.18 -3.12 16.14
CA ILE A 148 6.41 -3.09 17.37
C ILE A 148 5.10 -3.85 17.22
N ILE A 149 4.43 -3.83 16.06
CA ILE A 149 3.17 -4.55 15.83
C ILE A 149 3.25 -6.06 16.16
N PRO A 150 4.17 -6.85 15.59
CA PRO A 150 4.28 -8.27 15.93
C PRO A 150 4.75 -8.51 17.37
N GLU A 151 5.54 -7.59 17.95
CA GLU A 151 5.94 -7.67 19.35
C GLU A 151 4.77 -7.45 20.30
N MET A 152 3.98 -6.39 20.10
CA MET A 152 2.76 -6.12 20.85
C MET A 152 1.77 -7.27 20.73
N LYS A 153 1.66 -7.92 19.56
CA LYS A 153 0.82 -9.11 19.40
C LYS A 153 1.29 -10.26 20.29
N ARG A 154 2.61 -10.51 20.38
CA ARG A 154 3.15 -11.55 21.28
C ARG A 154 2.92 -11.19 22.74
N GLN A 155 3.20 -9.95 23.14
CA GLN A 155 2.97 -9.48 24.51
C GLN A 155 1.50 -9.56 24.89
N ALA A 156 0.59 -9.13 24.01
CA ALA A 156 -0.85 -9.23 24.22
C ALA A 156 -1.30 -10.68 24.44
N ASN A 157 -0.76 -11.63 23.66
CA ASN A 157 -1.05 -13.05 23.84
C ASN A 157 -0.55 -13.56 25.20
N THR A 158 0.68 -13.24 25.59
CA THR A 158 1.23 -13.63 26.91
C THR A 158 0.43 -13.03 28.07
N ILE A 159 0.04 -11.76 27.97
CA ILE A 159 -0.80 -11.11 28.98
C ILE A 159 -2.17 -11.79 29.04
N MET A 160 -2.77 -12.09 27.88
CA MET A 160 -4.07 -12.77 27.81
C MET A 160 -4.02 -14.15 28.46
N GLU A 161 -2.97 -14.94 28.20
CA GLU A 161 -2.76 -16.24 28.85
C GLU A 161 -2.62 -16.10 30.37
N ALA A 162 -1.84 -15.11 30.84
CA ALA A 162 -1.70 -14.85 32.27
C ALA A 162 -3.03 -14.42 32.94
N GLN A 163 -3.84 -13.61 32.26
CA GLN A 163 -5.17 -13.23 32.74
C GLN A 163 -6.13 -14.43 32.76
N LYS A 164 -6.04 -15.32 31.77
CA LYS A 164 -6.80 -16.59 31.75
C LYS A 164 -6.44 -17.46 32.95
N THR A 165 -5.16 -17.57 33.31
CA THR A 165 -4.72 -18.27 34.55
C THR A 165 -5.24 -17.60 35.81
N ARG A 166 -5.41 -16.27 35.81
CA ARG A 166 -6.01 -15.50 36.92
C ARG A 166 -7.55 -15.56 36.97
N GLY A 167 -8.17 -16.40 36.14
CA GLY A 167 -9.62 -16.61 36.13
C GLY A 167 -10.40 -15.59 35.31
N VAL A 168 -9.72 -14.77 34.48
CA VAL A 168 -10.43 -13.92 33.51
C VAL A 168 -10.96 -14.80 32.39
N GLU A 169 -12.28 -14.83 32.24
CA GLU A 169 -12.93 -15.60 31.19
C GLU A 169 -12.78 -14.89 29.85
N THR A 170 -12.02 -15.51 28.94
CA THR A 170 -11.63 -14.95 27.64
C THR A 170 -12.45 -15.54 26.48
N GLU A 171 -13.29 -16.53 26.79
CA GLU A 171 -14.15 -17.26 25.86
C GLU A 171 -15.62 -16.98 26.21
N GLY A 172 -16.54 -17.20 25.26
CA GLY A 172 -17.97 -16.86 25.44
C GLY A 172 -18.46 -15.68 24.60
N SER A 173 -19.49 -14.98 25.08
CA SER A 173 -20.18 -13.91 24.35
C SER A 173 -19.29 -12.69 24.07
N LEU A 174 -19.67 -11.86 23.10
CA LEU A 174 -18.94 -10.62 22.76
C LEU A 174 -18.71 -9.72 23.98
N PHE A 175 -19.67 -9.69 24.91
CA PHE A 175 -19.57 -8.89 26.14
C PHE A 175 -18.51 -9.45 27.11
N VAL A 176 -18.44 -10.76 27.26
CA VAL A 176 -17.41 -11.43 28.10
C VAL A 176 -16.01 -11.15 27.55
N ARG A 177 -15.85 -11.30 26.22
CA ARG A 177 -14.58 -10.99 25.53
C ARG A 177 -14.18 -9.52 25.67
N ALA A 178 -15.13 -8.60 25.56
CA ALA A 178 -14.88 -7.17 25.76
C ALA A 178 -14.43 -6.86 27.19
N LYS A 179 -15.06 -7.48 28.19
CA LYS A 179 -14.68 -7.30 29.60
C LYS A 179 -13.28 -7.85 29.89
N ALA A 180 -12.88 -8.96 29.24
CA ALA A 180 -11.54 -9.53 29.34
C ALA A 180 -10.45 -8.69 28.65
N PHE A 181 -10.83 -7.83 27.71
CA PHE A 181 -9.89 -6.95 27.02
C PHE A 181 -9.35 -5.84 27.94
N ILE A 182 -10.19 -5.27 28.80
CA ILE A 182 -9.82 -4.20 29.73
C ILE A 182 -8.60 -4.54 30.62
N PRO A 183 -8.56 -5.68 31.35
CA PRO A 183 -7.41 -6.04 32.20
C PRO A 183 -6.15 -6.41 31.40
N THR A 184 -6.28 -6.69 30.10
CA THR A 184 -5.14 -6.96 29.20
C THR A 184 -4.56 -5.66 28.63
N LEU A 185 -5.41 -4.66 28.40
CA LEU A 185 -5.04 -3.39 27.78
C LEU A 185 -4.09 -2.58 28.67
N THR A 186 -4.40 -2.44 29.96
CA THR A 186 -3.57 -1.64 30.88
C THR A 186 -2.13 -2.15 30.98
N PRO A 187 -1.87 -3.46 31.22
CA PRO A 187 -0.51 -3.98 31.23
C PRO A 187 0.21 -3.82 29.89
N LEU A 188 -0.49 -3.99 28.77
CA LEU A 188 0.09 -3.87 27.44
C LEU A 188 0.55 -2.42 27.16
N ILE A 189 -0.28 -1.43 27.52
CA ILE A 189 0.05 -0.01 27.35
C ILE A 189 1.24 0.36 28.23
N LEU A 190 1.21 0.01 29.52
CA LEU A 190 2.31 0.30 30.44
C LEU A 190 3.63 -0.34 29.97
N SER A 191 3.58 -1.59 29.52
CA SER A 191 4.75 -2.29 28.97
C SER A 191 5.27 -1.64 27.68
N SER A 192 4.38 -1.15 26.83
CA SER A 192 4.74 -0.47 25.57
C SER A 192 5.38 0.91 25.83
N ILE A 193 4.88 1.65 26.82
CA ILE A 193 5.46 2.93 27.24
C ILE A 193 6.86 2.69 27.82
N ALA A 194 6.99 1.78 28.79
CA ALA A 194 8.27 1.44 29.39
C ALA A 194 9.31 0.98 28.34
N GLY A 195 8.90 0.10 27.42
CA GLY A 195 9.77 -0.35 26.33
C GLY A 195 10.15 0.76 25.34
N THR A 196 9.30 1.78 25.16
CA THR A 196 9.61 2.95 24.33
C THR A 196 10.60 3.87 25.04
N GLU A 197 10.45 4.10 26.34
CA GLU A 197 11.39 4.88 27.15
C GLU A 197 12.78 4.22 27.16
N GLU A 198 12.85 2.90 27.38
CA GLU A 198 14.11 2.15 27.34
C GLU A 198 14.80 2.27 25.97
N ARG A 199 14.02 2.17 24.88
CA ARG A 199 14.53 2.38 23.52
C ARG A 199 15.04 3.80 23.30
N ALA A 200 14.31 4.81 23.78
CA ALA A 200 14.72 6.20 23.67
C ALA A 200 16.06 6.45 24.38
N ILE A 201 16.18 6.02 25.64
CA ILE A 201 17.42 6.11 26.43
C ILE A 201 18.57 5.38 25.73
N THR A 202 18.30 4.20 25.15
CA THR A 202 19.29 3.41 24.39
C THR A 202 19.75 4.15 23.12
N LEU A 203 18.85 4.83 22.42
CA LEU A 203 19.21 5.62 21.23
C LEU A 203 20.00 6.87 21.59
N GLU A 204 19.60 7.56 22.66
CA GLU A 204 20.28 8.76 23.15
C GLU A 204 21.69 8.45 23.65
N SER A 205 21.85 7.38 24.44
CA SER A 205 23.17 6.91 24.90
C SER A 205 24.12 6.52 23.75
N ARG A 206 23.56 6.11 22.60
CA ARG A 206 24.32 5.85 21.36
C ARG A 206 24.46 7.07 20.45
N ALA A 207 24.09 8.26 20.92
CA ALA A 207 24.10 9.51 20.17
C ALA A 207 23.35 9.40 18.82
N PHE A 208 22.24 8.65 18.78
CA PHE A 208 21.48 8.43 17.54
C PHE A 208 20.95 9.75 16.95
N SER A 209 20.54 10.69 17.79
CA SER A 209 20.05 12.01 17.39
C SER A 209 21.16 13.02 17.06
N ALA A 210 22.44 12.67 17.21
CA ALA A 210 23.53 13.60 16.89
C ALA A 210 23.52 13.98 15.40
N PRO A 211 23.76 15.27 15.05
CA PRO A 211 23.71 15.80 13.68
C PRO A 211 24.96 15.42 12.88
N VAL A 212 25.29 14.13 12.87
CA VAL A 212 26.41 13.53 12.15
C VAL A 212 25.87 12.65 11.04
N LYS A 213 26.62 12.54 9.94
CA LYS A 213 26.27 11.65 8.85
C LYS A 213 26.20 10.20 9.35
N LYS A 214 25.00 9.62 9.36
CA LYS A 214 24.77 8.24 9.80
C LYS A 214 25.25 7.26 8.71
N THR A 215 25.84 6.16 9.15
CA THR A 215 26.20 5.03 8.28
C THR A 215 25.19 3.91 8.46
N SER A 216 24.77 3.27 7.37
CA SER A 216 23.84 2.12 7.44
C SER A 216 24.55 0.81 7.10
N LEU A 217 24.24 -0.23 7.89
CA LEU A 217 24.66 -1.60 7.62
C LEU A 217 23.88 -2.22 6.44
N HIS A 218 22.61 -1.83 6.28
CA HIS A 218 21.77 -2.28 5.16
C HIS A 218 21.88 -1.28 4.02
N LYS A 219 22.64 -1.63 2.99
CA LYS A 219 22.88 -0.77 1.82
C LYS A 219 22.09 -1.26 0.62
N LEU A 220 21.26 -0.39 0.06
CA LEU A 220 20.59 -0.63 -1.21
C LEU A 220 21.59 -0.37 -2.35
N THR A 221 21.75 -1.35 -3.23
CA THR A 221 22.60 -1.18 -4.42
C THR A 221 21.77 -0.54 -5.54
N LYS A 222 22.27 0.55 -6.13
CA LYS A 222 21.66 1.19 -7.30
C LYS A 222 22.37 0.70 -8.56
N LYS A 223 21.67 -0.04 -9.42
CA LYS A 223 22.21 -0.44 -10.74
C LYS A 223 22.03 0.70 -11.74
N THR A 224 22.72 0.65 -12.88
CA THR A 224 22.56 1.64 -13.96
C THR A 224 21.11 1.72 -14.46
N ILE A 225 20.42 0.58 -14.51
CA ILE A 225 19.01 0.47 -14.88
C ILE A 225 18.12 1.31 -13.93
N ASP A 226 18.45 1.39 -12.64
CA ASP A 226 17.70 2.16 -11.65
C ASP A 226 17.84 3.68 -11.81
N ARG A 227 18.84 4.15 -12.58
CA ARG A 227 18.96 5.57 -12.95
C ARG A 227 18.22 5.87 -14.25
N VAL A 228 18.29 4.95 -15.22
CA VAL A 228 17.71 5.15 -16.55
C VAL A 228 16.18 5.02 -16.52
N LEU A 229 15.63 4.01 -15.84
CA LEU A 229 14.19 3.76 -15.84
C LEU A 229 13.35 4.93 -15.31
N PRO A 230 13.65 5.55 -14.15
CA PRO A 230 12.88 6.70 -13.68
C PRO A 230 12.94 7.89 -14.64
N PHE A 231 14.10 8.13 -15.27
CA PHE A 231 14.24 9.18 -16.27
C PHE A 231 13.35 8.90 -17.49
N VAL A 232 13.33 7.67 -18.00
CA VAL A 232 12.45 7.26 -19.11
C VAL A 232 10.97 7.44 -18.74
N TYR A 233 10.57 7.05 -17.53
CA TYR A 233 9.19 7.24 -17.07
C TYR A 233 8.79 8.72 -17.04
N ILE A 234 9.68 9.60 -16.55
CA ILE A 234 9.45 11.05 -16.52
C ILE A 234 9.33 11.61 -17.93
N VAL A 235 10.23 11.24 -18.86
CA VAL A 235 10.19 11.73 -20.25
C VAL A 235 8.90 11.33 -20.94
N ILE A 236 8.47 10.07 -20.81
CA ILE A 236 7.21 9.59 -21.40
C ILE A 236 6.02 10.31 -20.76
N PHE A 237 6.04 10.50 -19.44
CA PHE A 237 4.97 11.19 -18.72
C PHE A 237 4.82 12.66 -19.18
N VAL A 238 5.94 13.38 -19.33
CA VAL A 238 5.94 14.76 -19.85
C VAL A 238 5.46 14.80 -21.29
N ALA A 239 5.89 13.86 -22.15
CA ALA A 239 5.42 13.78 -23.52
C ALA A 239 3.89 13.57 -23.61
N LEU A 240 3.35 12.69 -22.76
CA LEU A 240 1.90 12.46 -22.68
C LEU A 240 1.14 13.67 -22.15
N LEU A 241 1.71 14.41 -21.19
CA LEU A 241 1.13 15.66 -20.72
C LEU A 241 1.08 16.70 -21.84
N VAL A 242 2.18 16.92 -22.55
CA VAL A 242 2.25 17.88 -23.66
C VAL A 242 1.25 17.50 -24.75
N TRP A 243 1.19 16.21 -25.12
CA TRP A 243 0.20 15.70 -26.06
C TRP A 243 -1.23 16.01 -25.60
N ARG A 244 -1.54 15.82 -24.31
CA ARG A 244 -2.86 16.07 -23.73
C ARG A 244 -3.23 17.55 -23.62
N PHE A 245 -2.26 18.45 -23.50
CA PHE A 245 -2.51 19.89 -23.46
C PHE A 245 -2.63 20.51 -24.85
N ILE A 246 -1.98 19.92 -25.85
CA ILE A 246 -2.01 20.40 -27.25
C ILE A 246 -3.28 19.92 -27.99
N LEU A 247 -3.83 18.76 -27.62
CA LEU A 247 -5.05 18.15 -28.20
C LEU A 247 -6.22 18.11 -27.22
#